data_AF-A0A923TSL3-F1
#
_entry.id   AF-A0A923TSL3-F1
#
_cell.length_a   1.000
_cell.length_b   1.000
_cell.length_c   1.000
_cell.angle_alpha   90.00
_cell.angle_beta   90.00
_cell.angle_gamma   90.00
#
_symmetry.space_group_name_H-M   'P 1'
#
loop_
_entity.id
_entity.type
_entity.pdbx_description
1 polymer ?
#
loop_
_entity_poly.entity_id
_entity_poly.type
_entity_poly.pdbx_seq_one_letter_code
_entity_poly.pdbx_strand_id
1 'polypeptide(L)' 'MTIHSDFWIHFKSAHKLKNKDVAKIIGMAESSVRNQTQPNNELPRWAILAIYTWMQNKSN' A
#
# COMPACT_ATOMS: atom_id res chain seq x y z
N MET A 1 5.58 19.17 -9.38
CA MET A 1 4.45 18.32 -8.97
C MET A 1 4.87 16.87 -9.24
N THR A 2 5.48 16.22 -8.25
CA THR A 2 5.87 14.80 -8.36
C THR A 2 4.62 13.95 -8.22
N ILE A 3 4.13 13.46 -9.35
CA ILE A 3 2.99 12.54 -9.46
C ILE A 3 3.44 11.20 -8.86
N HIS A 4 3.44 11.01 -7.53
CA HIS A 4 3.39 9.70 -6.84
C HIS A 4 3.77 9.81 -5.35
N SER A 5 2.81 10.23 -4.53
CA SER A 5 2.77 9.90 -3.10
C SER A 5 1.31 9.88 -2.62
N ASP A 6 0.47 10.61 -3.34
CA ASP A 6 -0.96 10.72 -3.07
C ASP A 6 -1.69 9.39 -3.16
N PHE A 7 -1.50 8.57 -4.20
CA PHE A 7 -2.31 7.35 -4.34
C PHE A 7 -2.23 6.47 -3.09
N TRP A 8 -1.03 6.12 -2.62
CA TRP A 8 -0.88 5.27 -1.43
C TRP A 8 -1.40 5.95 -0.17
N ILE A 9 -1.09 7.23 0.05
CA ILE A 9 -1.50 7.97 1.25
C ILE A 9 -3.02 8.12 1.29
N HIS A 10 -3.64 8.53 0.19
CA HIS A 10 -5.09 8.67 0.05
C HIS A 10 -5.79 7.32 0.12
N PHE A 11 -5.27 6.28 -0.53
CA PHE A 11 -5.84 4.93 -0.51
C PHE A 11 -5.80 4.29 0.87
N LYS A 12 -4.65 4.37 1.55
CA LYS A 12 -4.50 3.88 2.91
C LYS A 12 -5.44 4.61 3.88
N SER A 13 -5.55 5.94 3.73
CA SER A 13 -6.45 6.77 4.54
C SER A 13 -7.92 6.42 4.29
N ALA A 14 -8.33 6.32 3.01
CA ALA A 14 -9.70 5.97 2.62
C ALA A 14 -10.14 4.60 3.12
N HIS A 15 -9.22 3.62 3.17
CA HIS A 15 -9.52 2.25 3.56
C HIS A 15 -9.10 1.88 4.99
N LYS A 16 -8.62 2.86 5.78
CA LYS A 16 -8.15 2.69 7.17
C LYS A 16 -7.13 1.55 7.32
N LEU A 17 -6.32 1.29 6.29
CA LEU A 17 -5.33 0.22 6.30
C LEU A 17 -4.11 0.64 7.14
N LYS A 18 -3.59 -0.27 7.98
CA LYS A 18 -2.31 -0.05 8.67
C LYS A 18 -1.16 -0.64 7.86
N ASN A 19 0.07 -0.19 8.12
CA ASN A 19 1.25 -0.78 7.47
C ASN A 19 1.35 -2.28 7.74
N LYS A 20 0.95 -2.73 8.94
CA LYS A 20 0.84 -4.14 9.30
C LYS A 20 -0.13 -4.93 8.41
N ASP A 21 -1.27 -4.35 8.04
CA ASP A 21 -2.25 -5.02 7.19
C ASP A 21 -1.68 -5.18 5.77
N VAL A 22 -1.04 -4.14 5.27
CA VAL A 22 -0.42 -4.16 3.94
C VAL A 22 0.76 -5.12 3.89
N ALA A 23 1.60 -5.13 4.93
CA ALA A 23 2.64 -6.12 5.12
C ALA A 23 2.11 -7.55 5.03
N LYS A 24 0.94 -7.83 5.63
CA LYS A 24 0.27 -9.12 5.55
C LYS A 24 -0.27 -9.43 4.15
N ILE A 25 -0.80 -8.43 3.44
CA ILE A 25 -1.35 -8.60 2.07
C ILE A 25 -0.24 -8.91 1.07
N ILE A 26 0.88 -8.18 1.14
CA ILE A 26 1.97 -8.27 0.16
C ILE A 26 3.07 -9.25 0.57
N GLY A 27 2.96 -9.88 1.75
CA GLY A 27 3.91 -10.87 2.25
C GLY A 27 5.27 -10.28 2.62
N MET A 28 5.32 -9.04 3.12
CA MET A 28 6.55 -8.35 3.49
C MET A 28 6.59 -7.97 4.96
N ALA A 29 7.78 -7.66 5.48
CA ALA A 29 7.92 -7.10 6.82
C ALA A 29 7.35 -5.68 6.88
N GLU A 30 6.68 -5.33 7.99
CA GLU A 30 6.11 -3.99 8.20
C GLU A 30 7.17 -2.88 8.12
N SER A 31 8.39 -3.15 8.58
CA SER A 31 9.54 -2.24 8.45
C SER A 31 9.89 -1.95 6.99
N SER A 32 9.83 -2.97 6.13
CA SER A 32 10.06 -2.82 4.69
C SER A 32 8.95 -2.00 4.03
N VAL A 33 7.69 -2.25 4.40
CA VAL A 33 6.55 -1.43 3.94
C VAL A 33 6.76 0.02 4.37
N ARG A 34 7.10 0.26 5.64
CA ARG A 34 7.37 1.63 6.14
C ARG A 34 8.46 2.33 5.32
N ASN A 35 9.54 1.64 4.97
CA ASN A 35 10.63 2.20 4.18
C ASN A 35 10.23 2.53 2.73
N GLN A 36 9.42 1.66 2.12
CA GLN A 36 8.89 1.85 0.77
C GLN A 36 7.77 2.89 0.70
N THR A 37 7.17 3.24 1.84
CA THR A 37 6.11 4.27 1.95
C THR A 37 6.62 5.62 2.40
N GLN A 38 7.95 5.82 2.44
CA GLN A 38 8.52 7.13 2.73
C GLN A 38 8.17 8.14 1.64
N PRO A 39 8.13 9.46 1.92
CA PRO A 39 7.67 10.47 0.96
C PRO A 39 8.40 10.49 -0.39
N ASN A 40 9.64 10.00 -0.42
CA ASN A 40 10.48 9.96 -1.62
C ASN A 40 10.51 8.58 -2.29
N ASN A 41 9.82 7.59 -1.73
CA ASN A 41 9.80 6.22 -2.23
C ASN A 41 8.38 5.82 -2.62
N GLU A 42 8.29 5.10 -3.73
CA GLU A 42 7.04 4.49 -4.16
C GLU A 42 6.96 3.03 -3.74
N LEU A 43 5.75 2.60 -3.38
CA LEU A 43 5.45 1.18 -3.33
C LEU A 43 5.59 0.60 -4.74
N PRO A 44 6.25 -0.56 -4.90
CA PRO A 44 6.36 -1.18 -6.21
C PRO A 44 4.98 -1.56 -6.77
N ARG A 45 4.83 -1.44 -8.09
CA ARG A 45 3.53 -1.61 -8.78
C ARG A 45 2.84 -2.96 -8.49
N TRP A 46 3.62 -4.03 -8.34
CA TRP A 46 3.07 -5.35 -7.99
C TRP A 46 2.41 -5.35 -6.61
N ALA A 47 2.94 -4.58 -5.65
CA ALA A 47 2.38 -4.49 -4.30
C ALA A 47 1.07 -3.68 -4.33
N ILE A 48 1.02 -2.61 -5.13
CA ILE A 48 -0.22 -1.86 -5.38
C ILE A 48 -1.28 -2.79 -5.99
N LEU A 49 -0.91 -3.60 -6.99
CA LEU A 49 -1.82 -4.56 -7.62
C LEU A 49 -2.32 -5.60 -6.61
N ALA A 50 -1.45 -6.18 -5.79
CA ALA A 50 -1.82 -7.17 -4.77
C ALA A 50 -2.83 -6.59 -3.77
N ILE A 51 -2.62 -5.35 -3.33
CA ILE A 51 -3.55 -4.63 -2.45
C ILE A 51 -4.90 -4.43 -3.14
N TYR A 52 -4.91 -4.01 -4.40
CA TYR A 52 -6.13 -3.83 -5.18
C TYR A 52 -6.92 -5.14 -5.35
N THR A 53 -6.24 -6.24 -5.72
CA THR A 53 -6.86 -7.56 -5.86
C THR A 53 -7.42 -8.07 -4.53
N TRP A 54 -6.69 -7.89 -3.43
CA TRP A 54 -7.19 -8.25 -2.10
C TRP A 54 -8.46 -7.49 -1.74
N MET A 55 -8.54 -6.21 -2.10
CA MET A 55 -9.73 -5.39 -1.87
C MET A 55 -10.93 -5.84 -2.69
N GLN A 56 -10.74 -6.11 -3.98
CA GLN A 56 -11.83 -6.61 -4.84
C GLN A 56 -12.37 -7.96 -4.35
N ASN A 57 -11.50 -8.84 -3.85
CA ASN A 57 -11.92 -10.11 -3.26
C ASN A 57 -12.65 -9.98 -1.92
N LYS A 58 -12.43 -8.89 -1.17
CA LYS A 58 -13.13 -8.63 0.10
C LYS A 58 -14.54 -8.08 -0.10
N SER A 59 -14.81 -7.46 -1.26
CA SER A 59 -16.11 -6.87 -1.59
C SER A 59 -17.10 -7.85 -2.22
N ASN A 60 -16.67 -9.08 -2.54
CA ASN A 60 -17.54 -10.22 -2.89
C ASN A 60 -17.78 -11.09 -1.66
#